data_AF-A0A2N6NM72-F1
#
_entry.id   AF-A0A2N6NM72-F1
#
_cell.length_a   1.000
_cell.length_b   1.000
_cell.length_c   1.000
_cell.angle_alpha   90.00
_cell.angle_beta   90.00
_cell.angle_gamma   90.00
#
_symmetry.space_group_name_H-M   'P 1'
#
loop_
_entity.id
_entity.type
_entity.pdbx_description
1 polymer ?
#
loop_
_entity_poly.entity_id
_entity_poly.type
_entity_poly.pdbx_seq_one_letter_code
_entity_poly.pdbx_strand_id
1 'polypeptide(L)'
;MRHDWQHLSLLLASDVVVAQRVLQGSVQHFQSDAAGPWQPLLSLGFGTPPQEIVGIFDTGSSDTIIPKAGSELCQVNNQQCTEPAPVVLGEFDPEVASDVKELKGETFDAGFSGGDEFNGEYIETTISVGGDGGGEIPGAQVALASGGQPSGDFPQFSIFGTGPREAEATDQKYDNLPQIMKNAGVVKGNSYSVVMNPTPLANGSVFFGGIDRSKFSGELQKVAIDRDDSGKISDYVVKMTSLKLDMGGSSNKTAKLTKNQKRAHRSLLRRGVRRRSIRQRVGTKAKGTYGGGRVSTQSAEDEDDGENGGNKNGGNKNGGNATTPGLIDLGLKKKETFTLFDTGGVDLQLPAGVLRKMARALDANFSEEDGLGPVECDKLSADNKLVLGFNNDKVKATMALDKIRVSEDIADPELTRAGLCEVGVSAVDPSTNLNSIGFGFFTDVYTVFDLESNSLWFAQAKGDPSAPGAQLEEFP
;
A
#
# COMPACT_ATOMS: atom_id res chain seq x y z
N MET A 1 37.49 -3.65 64.30
CA MET A 1 38.55 -3.11 63.42
C MET A 1 37.96 -2.96 62.02
N ARG A 2 38.27 -1.84 61.37
CA ARG A 2 37.85 -1.47 60.00
C ARG A 2 38.52 -2.38 58.95
N HIS A 3 37.97 -2.27 57.72
CA HIS A 3 38.47 -2.66 56.37
C HIS A 3 37.69 -3.83 55.75
N ASP A 4 37.25 -3.81 54.49
CA ASP A 4 37.38 -2.80 53.45
C ASP A 4 36.30 -3.02 52.37
N TRP A 5 35.87 -1.94 51.73
CA TRP A 5 35.05 -1.98 50.53
C TRP A 5 35.96 -2.19 49.32
N GLN A 6 35.71 -3.20 48.49
CA GLN A 6 36.25 -3.24 47.14
C GLN A 6 35.13 -3.12 46.12
N HIS A 7 35.15 -1.96 45.46
CA HIS A 7 34.46 -1.63 44.24
C HIS A 7 34.86 -2.61 43.13
N LEU A 8 33.88 -3.25 42.50
CA LEU A 8 34.03 -3.70 41.11
C LEU A 8 33.14 -2.80 40.25
N SER A 9 33.76 -1.75 39.73
CA SER A 9 33.21 -0.97 38.62
C SER A 9 33.25 -1.85 37.37
N LEU A 10 32.15 -2.52 37.04
CA LEU A 10 31.91 -2.96 35.67
C LEU A 10 31.42 -1.74 34.88
N LEU A 11 32.38 -1.03 34.30
CA LEU A 11 32.15 -0.22 33.10
C LEU A 11 31.75 -1.17 31.97
N LEU A 12 30.45 -1.44 31.85
CA LEU A 12 29.89 -1.76 30.54
C LEU A 12 29.77 -0.42 29.81
N ALA A 13 30.83 -0.05 29.11
CA ALA A 13 30.70 0.86 27.99
C ALA A 13 29.76 0.16 27.00
N SER A 14 28.50 0.53 27.03
CA SER A 14 27.65 0.39 25.86
C SER A 14 28.25 1.30 24.81
N ASP A 15 29.06 0.74 23.91
CA ASP A 15 29.32 1.39 22.64
C ASP A 15 27.95 1.49 21.95
N VAL A 16 27.28 2.63 22.16
CA VAL A 16 26.22 3.07 21.27
C VAL A 16 26.93 3.36 19.97
N VAL A 17 26.88 2.40 19.06
CA VAL A 17 27.22 2.66 17.68
C VAL A 17 26.11 3.57 17.14
N VAL A 18 26.34 4.88 17.20
CA VAL A 18 25.57 5.95 16.50
C VAL A 18 25.85 5.88 15.00
N ALA A 19 26.06 4.68 14.44
CA ALA A 19 26.44 4.50 13.05
C ALA A 19 25.27 3.88 12.30
N GLN A 20 24.21 4.68 12.10
CA GLN A 20 23.30 4.65 10.95
C GLN A 20 22.10 5.55 11.27
N ARG A 21 21.91 6.60 10.47
CA ARG A 21 20.72 7.47 10.54
C ARG A 21 19.52 6.80 9.87
N VAL A 22 19.11 5.65 10.43
CA VAL A 22 17.97 4.87 9.94
C VAL A 22 16.96 4.70 11.06
N LEU A 23 15.75 5.21 10.85
CA LEU A 23 14.66 5.11 11.82
C LEU A 23 13.69 4.00 11.40
N GLN A 24 13.49 3.01 12.27
CA GLN A 24 12.49 1.97 12.05
C GLN A 24 11.14 2.39 12.64
N GLY A 25 10.09 2.40 11.83
CA GLY A 25 8.70 2.51 12.26
C GLY A 25 7.98 1.17 12.13
N SER A 26 7.08 0.87 13.07
CA SER A 26 6.21 -0.31 13.01
C SER A 26 4.94 -0.01 12.23
N VAL A 27 4.65 -0.80 11.19
CA VAL A 27 3.43 -0.64 10.38
C VAL A 27 2.51 -1.83 10.59
N GLN A 28 1.41 -1.64 11.31
CA GLN A 28 0.46 -2.69 11.61
C GLN A 28 -0.42 -3.02 10.40
N HIS A 29 -0.67 -4.30 10.16
CA HIS A 29 -1.72 -4.76 9.26
C HIS A 29 -3.07 -4.68 9.97
N PHE A 30 -3.83 -3.61 9.77
CA PHE A 30 -5.19 -3.52 10.28
C PHE A 30 -6.21 -3.99 9.25
N GLN A 31 -7.27 -4.63 9.73
CA GLN A 31 -8.41 -5.03 8.91
C GLN A 31 -9.72 -4.97 9.69
N SER A 32 -10.81 -4.71 8.98
CA SER A 32 -12.18 -4.86 9.51
C SER A 32 -13.18 -4.97 8.38
N ASP A 33 -14.43 -5.34 8.67
CA ASP A 33 -15.50 -5.36 7.66
C ASP A 33 -15.69 -3.97 7.00
N ALA A 34 -15.56 -2.90 7.80
CA ALA A 34 -15.75 -1.53 7.37
C ALA A 34 -14.53 -0.98 6.60
N ALA A 35 -13.32 -1.24 7.10
CA ALA A 35 -12.09 -0.74 6.52
C ALA A 35 -11.54 -1.63 5.37
N GLY A 36 -11.97 -2.89 5.30
CA GLY A 36 -11.40 -3.87 4.38
C GLY A 36 -10.12 -4.53 4.91
N PRO A 37 -9.47 -5.35 4.07
CA PRO A 37 -8.45 -6.32 4.51
C PRO A 37 -7.05 -5.78 4.78
N TRP A 38 -6.62 -4.65 4.22
CA TRP A 38 -5.19 -4.29 4.22
C TRP A 38 -4.94 -2.81 4.48
N GLN A 39 -5.26 -2.34 5.67
CA GLN A 39 -4.90 -0.98 6.10
C GLN A 39 -3.52 -0.98 6.77
N PRO A 40 -2.48 -0.36 6.20
CA PRO A 40 -1.18 -0.23 6.87
C PRO A 40 -1.23 0.91 7.88
N LEU A 41 -1.31 0.62 9.18
CA LEU A 41 -1.35 1.65 10.21
C LEU A 41 0.02 1.91 10.82
N LEU A 42 0.48 3.15 10.76
CA LEU A 42 1.69 3.63 11.44
C LEU A 42 1.28 4.54 12.60
N SER A 43 2.01 4.47 13.71
CA SER A 43 1.85 5.38 14.86
C SER A 43 2.96 6.43 14.84
N LEU A 44 2.57 7.71 14.94
CA LEU A 44 3.47 8.85 15.03
C LEU A 44 3.04 9.75 16.20
N GLY A 45 4.00 10.37 16.87
CA GLY A 45 3.73 11.39 17.88
C GLY A 45 3.80 12.80 17.29
N PHE A 46 2.90 13.70 17.70
CA PHE A 46 2.84 15.08 17.23
C PHE A 46 2.92 16.08 18.38
N GLY A 47 3.72 17.13 18.20
CA GLY A 47 3.92 18.21 19.18
C GLY A 47 4.80 17.86 20.37
N THR A 48 5.00 18.84 21.25
CA THR A 48 5.79 18.72 22.48
C THR A 48 4.95 19.06 23.71
N PRO A 49 4.59 18.08 24.58
CA PRO A 49 4.90 16.65 24.50
C PRO A 49 4.16 15.93 23.35
N PRO A 50 4.65 14.77 22.89
CA PRO A 50 4.06 14.06 21.76
C PRO A 50 2.65 13.53 22.09
N GLN A 51 1.71 13.83 21.19
CA GLN A 51 0.36 13.26 21.13
C GLN A 51 0.35 12.15 20.09
N GLU A 52 0.10 10.91 20.51
CA GLU A 52 0.11 9.75 19.62
C GLU A 52 -1.12 9.75 18.72
N ILE A 53 -0.88 9.65 17.40
CA ILE A 53 -1.90 9.51 16.38
C ILE A 53 -1.52 8.36 15.46
N VAL A 54 -2.49 7.52 15.14
CA VAL A 54 -2.35 6.38 14.25
C VAL A 54 -3.02 6.70 12.91
N GLY A 55 -2.30 6.49 11.82
CA GLY A 55 -2.75 6.83 10.47
C GLY A 55 -2.35 5.79 9.42
N ILE A 56 -2.98 5.85 8.26
CA ILE A 56 -2.60 5.04 7.11
C ILE A 56 -1.23 5.50 6.63
N PHE A 57 -0.27 4.59 6.63
CA PHE A 57 1.02 4.78 5.96
C PHE A 57 0.80 4.70 4.45
N ASP A 58 0.89 5.84 3.78
CA ASP A 58 0.40 6.00 2.42
C ASP A 58 1.50 6.48 1.48
N THR A 59 1.91 5.64 0.54
CA THR A 59 2.85 6.02 -0.54
C THR A 59 2.10 6.60 -1.75
N GLY A 60 0.78 6.49 -1.81
CA GLY A 60 -0.08 7.04 -2.85
C GLY A 60 -0.48 8.51 -2.64
N SER A 61 -0.08 9.13 -1.52
CA SER A 61 -0.28 10.56 -1.23
C SER A 61 0.93 11.16 -0.50
N SER A 62 0.95 12.48 -0.35
CA SER A 62 2.16 13.21 0.10
C SER A 62 1.96 14.09 1.33
N ASP A 63 0.73 14.29 1.78
CA ASP A 63 0.44 15.10 2.97
C ASP A 63 0.34 14.25 4.23
N THR A 64 0.85 14.78 5.34
CA THR A 64 0.55 14.26 6.68
C THR A 64 -0.68 14.98 7.22
N ILE A 65 -1.83 14.30 7.23
CA ILE A 65 -3.14 14.82 7.62
C ILE A 65 -3.54 14.21 8.96
N ILE A 66 -3.72 15.06 9.98
CA ILE A 66 -4.15 14.66 11.33
C ILE A 66 -5.40 15.42 11.76
N PRO A 67 -6.31 14.79 12.52
CA PRO A 67 -7.54 15.44 12.95
C PRO A 67 -7.30 16.40 14.12
N LYS A 68 -7.92 17.58 14.04
CA LYS A 68 -7.92 18.58 15.11
C LYS A 68 -8.88 18.18 16.22
N ALA A 69 -8.40 18.22 17.46
CA ALA A 69 -9.20 17.91 18.63
C ALA A 69 -10.47 18.76 18.70
N GLY A 70 -11.60 18.11 18.99
CA GLY A 70 -12.91 18.76 19.12
C GLY A 70 -13.51 19.35 17.83
N SER A 71 -12.89 19.11 16.67
CA SER A 71 -13.36 19.61 15.38
C SER A 71 -14.61 18.88 14.85
N GLU A 72 -15.25 19.41 13.80
CA GLU A 72 -16.39 18.75 13.16
C GLU A 72 -16.00 17.37 12.61
N LEU A 73 -14.77 17.25 12.11
CA LEU A 73 -14.20 15.99 11.65
C LEU A 73 -14.16 14.93 12.77
N CYS A 74 -13.87 15.29 14.01
CA CYS A 74 -13.91 14.36 15.14
C CYS A 74 -15.31 14.09 15.71
N GLN A 75 -16.35 14.63 15.08
CA GLN A 75 -17.75 14.46 15.50
C GLN A 75 -18.59 13.69 14.48
N VAL A 76 -18.03 13.35 13.31
CA VAL A 76 -18.73 12.53 12.31
C VAL A 76 -18.94 11.10 12.82
N ASN A 77 -19.98 10.43 12.32
CA ASN A 77 -20.41 9.12 12.84
C ASN A 77 -19.34 8.02 12.74
N ASN A 78 -18.45 8.11 11.75
CA ASN A 78 -17.38 7.16 11.44
C ASN A 78 -15.98 7.68 11.85
N GLN A 79 -15.91 8.71 12.71
CA GLN A 79 -14.66 9.21 13.26
C GLN A 79 -13.88 8.12 14.03
N GLN A 80 -12.56 8.28 14.11
CA GLN A 80 -11.65 7.46 14.93
C GLN A 80 -10.77 8.32 15.86
N CYS A 81 -11.09 9.60 16.06
CA CYS A 81 -10.40 10.52 16.96
C CYS A 81 -10.48 10.07 18.43
N THR A 82 -11.70 9.86 18.94
CA THR A 82 -11.98 9.64 20.37
C THR A 82 -13.09 8.61 20.59
N GLU A 83 -13.30 8.19 21.84
CA GLU A 83 -14.51 7.46 22.24
C GLU A 83 -15.79 8.22 21.82
N PRO A 84 -16.86 7.55 21.36
CA PRO A 84 -17.11 6.10 21.42
C PRO A 84 -16.73 5.35 20.12
N ALA A 85 -15.74 5.81 19.35
CA ALA A 85 -15.30 5.10 18.16
C ALA A 85 -14.89 3.64 18.49
N PRO A 86 -15.24 2.63 17.65
CA PRO A 86 -14.87 1.24 17.90
C PRO A 86 -13.35 1.01 18.01
N VAL A 87 -12.57 1.85 17.32
CA VAL A 87 -11.12 1.94 17.43
C VAL A 87 -10.77 3.42 17.56
N VAL A 88 -9.99 3.76 18.58
CA VAL A 88 -9.52 5.13 18.82
C VAL A 88 -8.09 5.25 18.31
N LEU A 89 -7.87 6.17 17.38
CA LEU A 89 -6.62 6.41 16.66
C LEU A 89 -6.02 7.79 16.96
N GLY A 90 -6.67 8.60 17.80
CA GLY A 90 -6.13 9.84 18.34
C GLY A 90 -6.51 11.10 17.56
N GLU A 91 -6.36 12.24 18.24
CA GLU A 91 -6.55 13.59 17.73
C GLU A 91 -5.43 14.50 18.23
N PHE A 92 -5.22 15.61 17.53
CA PHE A 92 -4.21 16.60 17.89
C PHE A 92 -4.87 17.83 18.51
N ASP A 93 -4.56 18.08 19.78
CA ASP A 93 -4.89 19.32 20.47
C ASP A 93 -3.70 20.30 20.38
N PRO A 94 -3.77 21.36 19.54
CA PRO A 94 -2.70 22.33 19.43
C PRO A 94 -2.53 23.19 20.69
N GLU A 95 -3.52 23.25 21.60
CA GLU A 95 -3.44 24.09 22.80
C GLU A 95 -2.55 23.48 23.89
N VAL A 96 -2.34 22.16 23.87
CA VAL A 96 -1.48 21.45 24.83
C VAL A 96 -0.04 21.26 24.34
N ALA A 97 0.21 21.46 23.04
CA ALA A 97 1.54 21.35 22.44
C ALA A 97 2.27 22.70 22.45
N SER A 98 3.49 22.70 23.00
CA SER A 98 4.26 23.92 23.24
C SER A 98 5.04 24.46 22.04
N ASP A 99 5.13 23.68 20.97
CA ASP A 99 5.96 23.91 19.78
C ASP A 99 5.14 24.14 18.49
N VAL A 100 3.81 24.30 18.61
CA VAL A 100 2.94 24.55 17.47
C VAL A 100 3.12 25.98 16.96
N LYS A 101 3.27 26.10 15.64
CA LYS A 101 3.26 27.38 14.93
C LYS A 101 2.22 27.33 13.81
N GLU A 102 1.24 28.24 13.90
CA GLU A 102 0.22 28.40 12.87
C GLU A 102 0.82 28.98 11.58
N LEU A 103 0.49 28.38 10.43
CA LEU A 103 0.85 28.88 9.11
C LEU A 103 -0.33 29.65 8.51
N LYS A 104 -0.51 30.90 8.98
CA LYS A 104 -1.72 31.69 8.71
C LYS A 104 -1.97 31.90 7.21
N GLY A 105 -3.16 31.51 6.76
CA GLY A 105 -3.59 31.63 5.37
C GLY A 105 -3.16 30.47 4.48
N GLU A 106 -2.46 29.48 5.03
CA GLU A 106 -2.13 28.23 4.34
C GLU A 106 -3.17 27.16 4.69
N THR A 107 -4.00 26.82 3.72
CA THR A 107 -5.08 25.83 3.86
C THR A 107 -4.87 24.66 2.91
N PHE A 108 -5.46 23.52 3.24
CA PHE A 108 -5.50 22.36 2.35
C PHE A 108 -6.93 21.87 2.14
N ASP A 109 -7.14 21.22 1.00
CA ASP A 109 -8.38 20.56 0.61
C ASP A 109 -8.04 19.32 -0.22
N ALA A 110 -7.99 18.18 0.46
CA ALA A 110 -7.51 16.91 -0.06
C ALA A 110 -8.65 15.91 -0.25
N GLY A 111 -8.71 15.29 -1.42
CA GLY A 111 -9.64 14.21 -1.76
C GLY A 111 -8.90 12.92 -2.11
N PHE A 112 -9.43 11.78 -1.68
CA PHE A 112 -8.81 10.47 -1.88
C PHE A 112 -9.61 9.59 -2.85
N SER A 113 -8.95 8.60 -3.45
CA SER A 113 -9.57 7.74 -4.48
C SER A 113 -10.74 6.88 -3.96
N GLY A 114 -10.93 6.79 -2.63
CA GLY A 114 -12.08 6.16 -1.97
C GLY A 114 -13.25 7.11 -1.66
N GLY A 115 -13.11 8.41 -1.98
CA GLY A 115 -14.11 9.44 -1.74
C GLY A 115 -13.94 10.21 -0.43
N ASP A 116 -12.96 9.87 0.41
CA ASP A 116 -12.69 10.63 1.64
C ASP A 116 -12.16 12.02 1.30
N GLU A 117 -12.63 13.01 2.06
CA GLU A 117 -12.22 14.41 1.92
C GLU A 117 -11.79 14.95 3.28
N PHE A 118 -10.70 15.72 3.28
CA PHE A 118 -10.20 16.43 4.45
C PHE A 118 -9.88 17.87 4.09
N ASN A 119 -10.21 18.81 4.96
CA ASN A 119 -9.84 20.20 4.82
C ASN A 119 -9.49 20.83 6.16
N GLY A 120 -8.72 21.90 6.10
CA GLY A 120 -8.25 22.60 7.29
C GLY A 120 -7.09 23.54 6.97
N GLU A 121 -6.28 23.79 8.00
CA GLU A 121 -5.12 24.67 7.94
C GLU A 121 -3.84 23.85 8.08
N TYR A 122 -2.75 24.37 7.53
CA TYR A 122 -1.42 23.84 7.84
C TYR A 122 -0.89 24.43 9.14
N ILE A 123 -0.17 23.62 9.90
CA ILE A 123 0.62 24.01 11.07
C ILE A 123 2.05 23.52 10.91
N GLU A 124 2.98 24.09 11.67
CA GLU A 124 4.33 23.58 11.87
C GLU A 124 4.43 23.03 13.32
N THR A 125 4.93 21.80 13.48
CA THR A 125 5.12 21.17 14.79
C THR A 125 6.19 20.06 14.71
N THR A 126 6.57 19.45 15.83
CA THR A 126 7.47 18.29 15.83
C THR A 126 6.70 17.00 15.56
N ILE A 127 7.26 16.13 14.71
CA ILE A 127 6.80 14.75 14.52
C ILE A 127 7.83 13.80 15.17
N SER A 128 7.39 12.70 15.77
CA SER A 128 8.27 11.62 16.25
C SER A 128 7.88 10.28 15.63
N VAL A 129 8.89 9.48 15.28
CA VAL A 129 8.69 8.13 14.73
C VAL A 129 8.49 7.16 15.89
N GLY A 130 7.26 6.70 16.08
CA GLY A 130 6.84 5.96 17.27
C GLY A 130 6.29 6.90 18.37
N GLY A 131 5.33 6.40 19.14
CA GLY A 131 4.64 7.20 20.18
C GLY A 131 5.47 7.52 21.43
N ASP A 132 6.70 7.03 21.54
CA ASP A 132 7.59 7.22 22.69
C ASP A 132 8.51 8.46 22.58
N GLY A 133 8.39 9.25 21.51
CA GLY A 133 9.22 10.43 21.26
C GLY A 133 10.60 10.11 20.67
N GLY A 134 10.82 8.89 20.19
CA GLY A 134 12.03 8.54 19.42
C GLY A 134 12.05 9.21 18.04
N GLY A 135 13.25 9.57 17.56
CA GLY A 135 13.44 10.06 16.19
C GLY A 135 12.67 11.34 15.86
N GLU A 136 12.79 12.35 16.72
CA GLU A 136 12.13 13.66 16.54
C GLU A 136 12.54 14.37 15.25
N ILE A 137 11.55 14.93 14.56
CA ILE A 137 11.64 15.65 13.30
C ILE A 137 10.99 17.02 13.55
N PRO A 138 11.77 18.01 14.00
CA PRO A 138 11.25 19.33 14.33
C PRO A 138 10.90 20.12 13.07
N GLY A 139 9.94 21.05 13.19
CA GLY A 139 9.61 22.00 12.13
C GLY A 139 8.91 21.36 10.92
N ALA A 140 8.19 20.26 11.13
CA ALA A 140 7.43 19.61 10.08
C ALA A 140 6.10 20.34 9.83
N GLN A 141 5.79 20.59 8.56
CA GLN A 141 4.48 21.10 8.15
C GLN A 141 3.47 19.95 8.09
N VAL A 142 2.32 20.14 8.75
CA VAL A 142 1.28 19.12 8.95
C VAL A 142 -0.09 19.72 8.64
N ALA A 143 -0.92 18.98 7.92
CA ALA A 143 -2.29 19.33 7.61
C ALA A 143 -3.19 19.02 8.82
N LEU A 144 -3.60 20.07 9.56
CA LEU A 144 -4.47 19.95 10.72
C LEU A 144 -5.94 20.03 10.27
N ALA A 145 -6.55 18.86 10.09
CA ALA A 145 -7.89 18.71 9.55
C ALA A 145 -8.96 19.08 10.58
N SER A 146 -9.78 20.08 10.27
CA SER A 146 -10.91 20.51 11.11
C SER A 146 -12.27 20.13 10.53
N GLY A 147 -12.30 19.80 9.24
CA GLY A 147 -13.49 19.39 8.52
C GLY A 147 -13.14 18.42 7.39
N GLY A 148 -14.16 18.03 6.65
CA GLY A 148 -14.04 16.99 5.63
C GLY A 148 -15.31 16.17 5.52
N GLN A 149 -15.34 15.26 4.56
CA GLN A 149 -16.44 14.33 4.35
C GLN A 149 -15.87 12.94 4.10
N PRO A 150 -15.80 12.07 5.12
CA PRO A 150 -15.49 10.67 4.91
C PRO A 150 -16.54 9.98 4.03
N SER A 151 -16.09 9.00 3.25
CA SER A 151 -16.92 8.31 2.26
C SER A 151 -17.76 7.19 2.88
N GLY A 152 -19.09 7.36 2.87
CA GLY A 152 -20.02 6.32 3.30
C GLY A 152 -19.83 5.91 4.76
N ASP A 153 -19.66 4.61 5.01
CA ASP A 153 -19.47 4.04 6.34
C ASP A 153 -17.99 3.70 6.63
N PHE A 154 -17.06 4.10 5.75
CA PHE A 154 -15.65 3.77 5.92
C PHE A 154 -15.07 4.52 7.14
N PRO A 155 -14.34 3.87 8.05
CA PRO A 155 -13.77 4.56 9.22
C PRO A 155 -12.80 5.65 8.79
N GLN A 156 -12.89 6.83 9.39
CA GLN A 156 -11.97 7.91 9.08
C GLN A 156 -10.59 7.61 9.68
N PHE A 157 -9.56 7.54 8.85
CA PHE A 157 -8.16 7.42 9.29
C PHE A 157 -7.41 8.72 9.03
N SER A 158 -6.46 9.04 9.91
CA SER A 158 -5.38 9.98 9.58
C SER A 158 -4.56 9.43 8.41
N ILE A 159 -3.91 10.31 7.64
CA ILE A 159 -3.11 9.91 6.46
C ILE A 159 -1.67 10.38 6.67
N PHE A 160 -0.72 9.46 6.56
CA PHE A 160 0.71 9.76 6.62
C PHE A 160 1.31 9.56 5.23
N GLY A 161 1.13 10.58 4.40
CA GLY A 161 1.63 10.64 3.04
C GLY A 161 3.16 10.65 2.99
N THR A 162 3.71 9.75 2.20
CA THR A 162 5.16 9.58 1.96
C THR A 162 5.52 9.61 0.47
N GLY A 163 4.56 9.98 -0.37
CA GLY A 163 4.71 10.21 -1.79
C GLY A 163 5.68 11.34 -2.16
N PRO A 164 5.90 11.56 -3.47
CA PRO A 164 6.67 12.69 -3.95
C PRO A 164 6.04 14.03 -3.56
N ARG A 165 6.88 15.01 -3.19
CA ARG A 165 6.47 16.37 -2.85
C ARG A 165 5.50 17.02 -3.85
N GLU A 166 5.64 16.73 -5.14
CA GLU A 166 4.77 17.29 -6.17
C GLU A 166 3.29 16.90 -6.02
N ALA A 167 2.98 15.81 -5.31
CA ALA A 167 1.61 15.36 -5.03
C ALA A 167 0.95 15.98 -3.78
N GLU A 168 1.61 16.89 -3.05
CA GLU A 168 1.00 17.60 -1.92
C GLU A 168 -0.26 18.38 -2.34
N ALA A 169 -1.27 18.41 -1.48
CA ALA A 169 -2.58 19.01 -1.72
C ALA A 169 -2.58 20.56 -1.58
N THR A 170 -1.59 21.21 -2.19
CA THR A 170 -1.41 22.66 -2.19
C THR A 170 -0.58 23.10 -3.41
N ASP A 171 -0.81 24.33 -3.87
CA ASP A 171 0.05 24.99 -4.88
C ASP A 171 1.42 25.36 -4.30
N GLN A 172 1.47 25.66 -3.00
CA GLN A 172 2.70 26.01 -2.28
C GLN A 172 3.33 24.73 -1.71
N LYS A 173 4.10 24.02 -2.56
CA LYS A 173 4.75 22.76 -2.16
C LYS A 173 5.75 22.97 -1.03
N TYR A 174 5.68 22.16 0.01
CA TYR A 174 6.50 22.20 1.22
C TYR A 174 7.44 20.99 1.29
N ASP A 175 8.19 20.84 2.38
CA ASP A 175 9.00 19.64 2.61
C ASP A 175 8.14 18.62 3.37
N ASN A 176 7.51 17.68 2.65
CA ASN A 176 6.78 16.58 3.27
C ASN A 176 7.64 15.65 4.13
N LEU A 177 7.01 14.69 4.80
CA LEU A 177 7.60 13.87 5.86
C LEU A 177 8.99 13.27 5.50
N PRO A 178 9.18 12.53 4.38
CA PRO A 178 10.51 12.03 4.01
C PRO A 178 11.55 13.14 3.76
N GLN A 179 11.14 14.25 3.14
CA GLN A 179 12.02 15.37 2.81
C GLN A 179 12.46 16.15 4.06
N ILE A 180 11.54 16.44 4.99
CA ILE A 180 11.87 17.16 6.23
C ILE A 180 12.73 16.30 7.17
N MET A 181 12.55 14.98 7.20
CA MET A 181 13.45 14.07 7.93
C MET A 181 14.91 14.24 7.47
N LYS A 182 15.13 14.34 6.15
CA LYS A 182 16.47 14.59 5.59
C LYS A 182 16.96 16.00 5.93
N ASN A 183 16.12 17.02 5.75
CA ASN A 183 16.49 18.43 5.95
C ASN A 183 16.81 18.73 7.43
N ALA A 184 16.09 18.10 8.37
CA ALA A 184 16.39 18.12 9.81
C ALA A 184 17.65 17.31 10.18
N GLY A 185 18.22 16.54 9.23
CA GLY A 185 19.41 15.73 9.43
C GLY A 185 19.18 14.45 10.22
N VAL A 186 17.91 14.09 10.46
CA VAL A 186 17.48 12.88 11.18
C VAL A 186 17.81 11.64 10.38
N VAL A 187 17.62 11.72 9.06
CA VAL A 187 18.08 10.74 8.07
C VAL A 187 19.08 11.38 7.11
N LYS A 188 19.81 10.55 6.35
CA LYS A 188 20.83 11.05 5.40
C LYS A 188 20.29 11.32 4.00
N GLY A 189 19.42 10.46 3.50
CA GLY A 189 18.81 10.55 2.17
C GLY A 189 17.29 10.66 2.26
N ASN A 190 16.66 11.25 1.25
CA ASN A 190 15.22 11.20 1.05
C ASN A 190 14.86 9.84 0.43
N SER A 191 14.96 8.81 1.25
CA SER A 191 14.62 7.45 0.89
C SER A 191 14.09 6.71 2.10
N TYR A 192 13.28 5.70 1.86
CA TYR A 192 12.81 4.79 2.90
C TYR A 192 12.48 3.44 2.29
N SER A 193 12.46 2.41 3.11
CA SER A 193 12.15 1.06 2.65
C SER A 193 11.06 0.42 3.49
N VAL A 194 10.32 -0.51 2.87
CA VAL A 194 9.14 -1.12 3.47
C VAL A 194 9.13 -2.62 3.28
N VAL A 195 8.63 -3.31 4.31
CA VAL A 195 8.22 -4.71 4.27
C VAL A 195 7.03 -4.90 5.19
N MET A 196 5.90 -5.35 4.63
CA MET A 196 4.65 -5.51 5.34
C MET A 196 4.49 -6.93 5.88
N ASN A 197 3.59 -7.10 6.84
CA ASN A 197 3.26 -8.41 7.39
C ASN A 197 1.90 -8.89 6.85
N PRO A 198 1.82 -10.07 6.22
CA PRO A 198 0.54 -10.56 5.69
C PRO A 198 -0.42 -11.03 6.78
N THR A 199 0.03 -11.19 8.03
CA THR A 199 -0.82 -11.61 9.14
C THR A 199 -1.58 -10.41 9.73
N PRO A 200 -2.92 -10.48 9.84
CA PRO A 200 -3.71 -9.44 10.49
C PRO A 200 -3.23 -9.12 11.90
N LEU A 201 -3.23 -7.83 12.24
CA LEU A 201 -2.74 -7.23 13.49
C LEU A 201 -1.23 -7.41 13.77
N ALA A 202 -0.51 -8.14 12.92
CA ALA A 202 0.93 -8.23 13.01
C ALA A 202 1.58 -7.00 12.35
N ASN A 203 2.83 -6.74 12.74
CA ASN A 203 3.57 -5.58 12.30
C ASN A 203 4.53 -5.91 11.16
N GLY A 204 4.52 -5.07 10.14
CA GLY A 204 5.62 -4.85 9.22
C GLY A 204 6.55 -3.75 9.73
N SER A 205 7.47 -3.34 8.86
CA SER A 205 8.42 -2.26 9.16
C SER A 205 8.55 -1.29 7.99
N VAL A 206 8.69 -0.01 8.33
CA VAL A 206 9.28 1.01 7.49
C VAL A 206 10.65 1.40 8.05
N PHE A 207 11.63 1.65 7.20
CA PHE A 207 12.95 2.14 7.59
C PHE A 207 13.23 3.46 6.86
N PHE A 208 13.07 4.58 7.55
CA PHE A 208 13.36 5.90 7.00
C PHE A 208 14.87 6.14 6.92
N GLY A 209 15.35 6.64 5.79
CA GLY A 209 16.77 6.92 5.54
C GLY A 209 17.62 5.72 5.15
N GLY A 210 17.02 4.53 5.02
CA GLY A 210 17.82 3.31 4.91
C GLY A 210 17.05 2.05 4.60
N ILE A 211 17.78 0.95 4.80
CA ILE A 211 17.34 -0.42 4.58
C ILE A 211 17.78 -1.32 5.73
N ASP A 212 17.23 -2.53 5.79
CA ASP A 212 17.72 -3.63 6.62
C ASP A 212 18.00 -4.84 5.73
N ARG A 213 19.29 -5.17 5.53
CA ARG A 213 19.71 -6.33 4.71
C ARG A 213 19.24 -7.67 5.26
N SER A 214 18.87 -7.74 6.52
CA SER A 214 18.31 -8.96 7.12
C SER A 214 16.90 -9.28 6.60
N LYS A 215 16.20 -8.31 6.00
CA LYS A 215 14.79 -8.41 5.57
C LYS A 215 14.58 -8.81 4.12
N PHE A 216 15.64 -9.01 3.33
CA PHE A 216 15.51 -9.49 1.96
C PHE A 216 16.70 -10.32 1.49
N SER A 217 16.50 -11.02 0.39
CA SER A 217 17.51 -11.87 -0.24
C SER A 217 17.96 -11.30 -1.59
N GLY A 218 19.22 -11.60 -1.94
CA GLY A 218 19.83 -11.10 -3.17
C GLY A 218 20.08 -9.59 -3.14
N GLU A 219 20.20 -9.02 -4.33
CA GLU A 219 20.52 -7.60 -4.52
C GLU A 219 19.26 -6.79 -4.86
N LEU A 220 19.20 -5.57 -4.35
CA LEU A 220 18.18 -4.60 -4.73
C LEU A 220 18.27 -4.27 -6.22
N GLN A 221 17.17 -4.45 -6.94
CA GLN A 221 17.08 -4.19 -8.38
C GLN A 221 16.35 -2.87 -8.63
N LYS A 222 17.01 -1.93 -9.30
CA LYS A 222 16.49 -0.59 -9.59
C LYS A 222 15.43 -0.59 -10.69
N VAL A 223 14.35 0.14 -10.49
CA VAL A 223 13.31 0.48 -11.47
C VAL A 223 13.05 1.98 -11.42
N ALA A 224 13.20 2.67 -12.55
CA ALA A 224 13.02 4.12 -12.59
C ALA A 224 11.54 4.49 -12.44
N ILE A 225 11.26 5.53 -11.65
CA ILE A 225 9.92 6.14 -11.55
C ILE A 225 9.67 6.92 -12.83
N ASP A 226 8.48 6.72 -13.41
CA ASP A 226 8.01 7.44 -14.57
C ASP A 226 7.58 8.87 -14.20
N ARG A 227 7.84 9.80 -15.10
CA ARG A 227 7.42 11.20 -14.95
C ARG A 227 6.00 11.37 -15.47
N ASP A 228 5.27 12.31 -14.90
CA ASP A 228 4.00 12.78 -15.43
C ASP A 228 4.17 13.54 -16.75
N ASP A 229 3.05 13.95 -17.36
CA ASP A 229 3.04 14.71 -18.61
C ASP A 229 3.73 16.09 -18.50
N SER A 230 3.92 16.61 -17.29
CA SER A 230 4.66 17.85 -17.02
C SER A 230 6.17 17.62 -16.86
N GLY A 231 6.62 16.36 -16.86
CA GLY A 231 8.01 15.97 -16.64
C GLY A 231 8.41 15.90 -15.16
N LYS A 232 7.45 15.94 -14.23
CA LYS A 232 7.68 15.85 -12.79
C LYS A 232 7.46 14.44 -12.27
N ILE A 233 7.98 14.16 -11.08
CA ILE A 233 7.70 12.92 -10.36
C ILE A 233 6.57 13.23 -9.39
N SER A 234 5.33 12.95 -9.81
CA SER A 234 4.13 13.20 -9.01
C SER A 234 3.78 12.00 -8.13
N ASP A 235 4.08 10.78 -8.57
CA ASP A 235 3.67 9.54 -7.92
C ASP A 235 4.75 8.45 -8.04
N TYR A 236 4.65 7.38 -7.24
CA TYR A 236 5.48 6.17 -7.39
C TYR A 236 4.97 5.24 -8.51
N VAL A 237 4.87 5.79 -9.72
CA VAL A 237 4.45 5.07 -10.90
C VAL A 237 5.66 4.52 -11.64
N VAL A 238 5.64 3.24 -12.00
CA VAL A 238 6.66 2.61 -12.86
C VAL A 238 5.99 1.80 -13.97
N LYS A 239 6.71 1.59 -15.07
CA LYS A 239 6.31 0.66 -16.14
C LYS A 239 6.51 -0.81 -15.76
N MET A 240 5.40 -1.49 -15.42
CA MET A 240 5.33 -2.95 -15.39
C MET A 240 5.24 -3.47 -16.84
N THR A 241 6.31 -4.09 -17.33
CA THR A 241 6.42 -4.55 -18.73
C THR A 241 5.76 -5.89 -18.99
N SER A 242 5.59 -6.73 -17.98
CA SER A 242 4.80 -7.95 -18.09
C SER A 242 4.17 -8.34 -16.77
N LEU A 243 3.07 -9.10 -16.86
CA LEU A 243 2.43 -9.73 -15.72
C LEU A 243 2.07 -11.16 -16.08
N LYS A 244 2.61 -12.11 -15.31
CA LYS A 244 2.43 -13.54 -15.54
C LYS A 244 1.92 -14.21 -14.28
N LEU A 245 1.12 -15.25 -14.45
CA LEU A 245 0.67 -16.11 -13.38
C LEU A 245 1.43 -17.43 -13.45
N ASP A 246 2.23 -17.73 -12.45
CA ASP A 246 2.95 -18.99 -12.30
C ASP A 246 2.14 -19.95 -11.43
N MET A 247 1.55 -20.96 -12.04
CA MET A 247 0.81 -22.01 -11.35
C MET A 247 1.78 -23.15 -11.04
N GLY A 248 2.28 -23.16 -9.80
CA GLY A 248 3.23 -24.15 -9.27
C GLY A 248 2.61 -25.53 -9.14
N GLY A 249 2.33 -26.21 -10.26
CA GLY A 249 2.07 -27.65 -10.38
C GLY A 249 1.11 -28.29 -9.37
N SER A 250 0.21 -27.52 -8.73
CA SER A 250 -0.55 -28.02 -7.58
C SER A 250 -1.42 -29.20 -8.01
N SER A 251 -1.14 -30.36 -7.41
CA SER A 251 -1.89 -31.59 -7.65
C SER A 251 -3.32 -31.39 -7.18
N ASN A 252 -4.29 -31.52 -8.08
CA ASN A 252 -5.71 -31.58 -7.78
C ASN A 252 -6.00 -32.62 -6.68
N LYS A 253 -6.04 -32.19 -5.42
CA LYS A 253 -6.70 -32.94 -4.34
C LYS A 253 -8.10 -32.38 -4.14
N THR A 254 -8.90 -32.40 -5.20
CA THR A 254 -10.32 -32.06 -5.07
C THR A 254 -11.00 -33.17 -4.26
N ALA A 255 -11.53 -32.84 -3.08
CA ALA A 255 -12.42 -33.73 -2.36
C ALA A 255 -13.60 -34.13 -3.27
N LYS A 256 -14.00 -35.41 -3.26
CA LYS A 256 -15.13 -35.88 -4.07
C LYS A 256 -16.45 -35.32 -3.53
N LEU A 257 -16.88 -34.19 -4.07
CA LEU A 257 -18.19 -33.58 -3.79
C LEU A 257 -19.34 -34.39 -4.42
N THR A 258 -20.48 -34.46 -3.72
CA THR A 258 -21.75 -34.98 -4.26
C THR A 258 -22.32 -34.07 -5.36
N LYS A 259 -23.30 -34.54 -6.16
CA LYS A 259 -23.93 -33.72 -7.22
C LYS A 259 -24.54 -32.41 -6.70
N ASN A 260 -25.19 -32.46 -5.53
CA ASN A 260 -25.82 -31.28 -4.92
C ASN A 260 -24.76 -30.29 -4.41
N GLN A 261 -23.71 -30.80 -3.75
CA GLN A 261 -22.58 -29.97 -3.34
C GLN A 261 -21.87 -29.34 -4.54
N LYS A 262 -21.68 -30.08 -5.64
CA LYS A 262 -21.12 -29.53 -6.89
C LYS A 262 -21.99 -28.42 -7.49
N ARG A 263 -23.32 -28.50 -7.37
CA ARG A 263 -24.23 -27.46 -7.86
C ARG A 263 -24.17 -26.21 -6.98
N ALA A 264 -24.16 -26.38 -5.66
CA ALA A 264 -24.00 -25.27 -4.70
C ALA A 264 -22.64 -24.59 -4.88
N HIS A 265 -21.55 -25.37 -4.96
CA HIS A 265 -20.19 -24.88 -5.19
C HIS A 265 -20.07 -24.04 -6.46
N ARG A 266 -20.61 -24.52 -7.59
CA ARG A 266 -20.66 -23.75 -8.83
C ARG A 266 -21.53 -22.50 -8.75
N SER A 267 -22.56 -22.51 -7.92
CA SER A 267 -23.39 -21.33 -7.68
C SER A 267 -22.61 -20.26 -6.93
N LEU A 268 -21.82 -20.66 -5.93
CA LEU A 268 -20.97 -19.75 -5.14
C LEU A 268 -19.82 -19.18 -5.96
N LEU A 269 -19.14 -20.00 -6.80
CA LEU A 269 -18.10 -19.53 -7.73
C LEU A 269 -18.61 -18.49 -8.74
N ARG A 270 -19.91 -18.51 -9.05
CA ARG A 270 -20.56 -17.56 -9.96
C ARG A 270 -21.14 -16.33 -9.25
N ARG A 271 -21.10 -16.31 -7.92
CA ARG A 271 -21.61 -15.20 -7.12
C ARG A 271 -20.63 -14.03 -7.23
N GLY A 272 -21.12 -12.86 -7.61
CA GLY A 272 -20.38 -11.62 -7.41
C GLY A 272 -20.23 -11.39 -5.91
N VAL A 273 -19.00 -11.14 -5.46
CA VAL A 273 -18.76 -10.78 -4.06
C VAL A 273 -19.01 -9.29 -3.94
N ARG A 274 -20.19 -8.90 -3.46
CA ARG A 274 -20.51 -7.50 -3.18
C ARG A 274 -19.73 -7.05 -1.94
N ARG A 275 -18.51 -6.56 -2.15
CA ARG A 275 -17.67 -6.00 -1.08
C ARG A 275 -18.19 -4.62 -0.72
N ARG A 276 -18.90 -4.48 0.41
CA ARG A 276 -19.46 -3.17 0.80
C ARG A 276 -18.37 -2.11 0.96
N SER A 277 -17.24 -2.45 1.59
CA SER A 277 -16.10 -1.55 1.83
C SER A 277 -15.30 -1.21 0.57
N ILE A 278 -14.98 -2.20 -0.28
CA ILE A 278 -14.22 -1.96 -1.53
C ILE A 278 -15.09 -1.26 -2.59
N ARG A 279 -16.37 -1.59 -2.70
CA ARG A 279 -17.28 -0.96 -3.67
C ARG A 279 -17.69 0.47 -3.27
N GLN A 280 -17.73 0.80 -1.97
CA GLN A 280 -17.91 2.20 -1.53
C GLN A 280 -16.73 3.10 -1.91
N ARG A 281 -15.56 2.52 -2.22
CA ARG A 281 -14.35 3.25 -2.63
C ARG A 281 -14.13 3.27 -4.15
N VAL A 282 -14.46 2.21 -4.86
CA VAL A 282 -14.28 2.15 -6.33
C VAL A 282 -15.41 2.92 -7.04
N GLY A 283 -15.09 4.11 -7.55
CA GLY A 283 -15.99 4.94 -8.40
C GLY A 283 -16.63 6.13 -7.69
N THR A 284 -16.40 6.32 -6.40
CA THR A 284 -16.74 7.53 -5.63
C THR A 284 -15.68 8.60 -5.90
N LYS A 285 -16.05 9.63 -6.66
CA LYS A 285 -15.15 10.78 -6.89
C LYS A 285 -15.16 11.66 -5.65
N ALA A 286 -14.01 11.80 -4.99
CA ALA A 286 -13.80 12.90 -4.05
C ALA A 286 -13.93 14.24 -4.81
N LYS A 287 -14.53 15.23 -4.15
CA LYS A 287 -14.71 16.60 -4.65
C LYS A 287 -13.60 17.56 -4.19
N GLY A 288 -12.67 17.08 -3.37
CA GLY A 288 -11.51 17.86 -2.92
C GLY A 288 -10.73 18.43 -4.10
N THR A 289 -10.16 19.61 -3.90
CA THR A 289 -9.44 20.35 -4.94
C THR A 289 -8.20 19.59 -5.44
N TYR A 290 -7.53 18.83 -4.56
CA TYR A 290 -6.33 18.04 -4.85
C TYR A 290 -6.53 16.54 -4.56
N GLY A 291 -5.77 15.67 -5.23
CA GLY A 291 -5.78 14.20 -4.99
C GLY A 291 -6.60 13.35 -5.97
N GLY A 292 -7.17 13.97 -7.01
CA GLY A 292 -7.83 13.27 -8.14
C GLY A 292 -7.04 13.23 -9.45
N GLY A 293 -5.92 13.96 -9.54
CA GLY A 293 -5.10 14.10 -10.74
C GLY A 293 -4.02 13.02 -10.83
N ARG A 294 -4.41 11.82 -11.25
CA ARG A 294 -3.44 10.77 -11.62
C ARG A 294 -2.70 11.19 -12.89
N VAL A 295 -1.47 10.67 -13.06
CA VAL A 295 -0.73 10.70 -14.33
C VAL A 295 -1.70 10.45 -15.49
N SER A 296 -1.88 11.44 -16.36
CA SER A 296 -2.60 11.27 -17.62
C SER A 296 -1.74 10.37 -18.50
N THR A 297 -2.25 9.18 -18.85
CA THR A 297 -1.51 8.21 -19.68
C THR A 297 -1.74 8.44 -21.18
N GLN A 298 -2.05 9.67 -21.61
CA GLN A 298 -2.45 9.97 -23.00
C GLN A 298 -1.34 9.78 -24.05
N SER A 299 -0.11 9.52 -23.64
CA SER A 299 1.06 9.47 -24.53
C SER A 299 1.42 8.08 -25.10
N ALA A 300 0.52 7.08 -25.02
CA ALA A 300 0.62 5.87 -25.83
C ALA A 300 -0.08 6.10 -27.19
N GLU A 301 0.68 6.59 -28.17
CA GLU A 301 0.24 6.86 -29.55
C GLU A 301 -0.66 5.75 -30.12
N ASP A 302 -1.79 6.16 -30.69
CA ASP A 302 -2.71 5.36 -31.48
C ASP A 302 -2.01 4.86 -32.77
N GLU A 303 -1.37 3.69 -32.70
CA GLU A 303 -1.20 2.86 -33.89
C GLU A 303 -2.40 1.91 -33.97
N ASP A 304 -3.32 2.32 -34.84
CA ASP A 304 -4.51 1.64 -35.34
C ASP A 304 -4.32 0.11 -35.41
N ASP A 305 -4.91 -0.63 -34.45
CA ASP A 305 -5.17 -2.06 -34.58
C ASP A 305 -6.25 -2.22 -35.66
N GLY A 306 -5.83 -2.16 -36.93
CA GLY A 306 -6.71 -2.26 -38.09
C GLY A 306 -7.62 -3.48 -38.00
N GLU A 307 -8.89 -3.25 -37.68
CA GLU A 307 -9.97 -4.18 -37.93
C GLU A 307 -10.03 -4.44 -39.44
N ASN A 308 -9.63 -5.63 -39.86
CA ASN A 308 -10.02 -6.14 -41.17
C ASN A 308 -11.03 -7.27 -40.98
N GLY A 309 -12.25 -7.00 -41.44
CA GLY A 309 -13.43 -7.81 -41.21
C GLY A 309 -13.38 -9.20 -41.84
N GLY A 310 -14.09 -10.11 -41.18
CA GLY A 310 -14.85 -11.17 -41.81
C GLY A 310 -14.08 -12.26 -42.54
N ASN A 311 -13.80 -13.36 -41.86
CA ASN A 311 -14.22 -14.65 -42.42
C ASN A 311 -14.47 -15.72 -41.34
N LYS A 312 -15.67 -16.32 -41.40
CA LYS A 312 -16.00 -17.56 -40.70
C LYS A 312 -15.19 -18.69 -41.35
N ASN A 313 -14.35 -19.37 -40.58
CA ASN A 313 -14.26 -20.83 -40.61
C ASN A 313 -13.36 -21.37 -39.49
N GLY A 314 -13.84 -22.44 -38.85
CA GLY A 314 -13.12 -23.17 -37.83
C GLY A 314 -11.84 -23.80 -38.38
N GLY A 315 -10.79 -23.76 -37.56
CA GLY A 315 -9.50 -24.34 -37.90
C GLY A 315 -8.55 -24.22 -36.72
N ASN A 316 -8.59 -25.22 -35.85
CA ASN A 316 -7.63 -25.46 -34.78
C ASN A 316 -6.18 -25.38 -35.31
N LYS A 317 -5.40 -24.40 -34.86
CA LYS A 317 -3.93 -24.39 -35.03
C LYS A 317 -3.25 -23.90 -33.75
N ASN A 318 -2.72 -24.86 -33.01
CA ASN A 318 -1.70 -24.67 -31.99
C ASN A 318 -0.45 -24.03 -32.63
N GLY A 319 -0.22 -22.75 -32.36
CA GLY A 319 1.08 -22.10 -32.53
C GLY A 319 1.81 -22.15 -31.19
N GLY A 320 2.68 -23.15 -31.01
CA GLY A 320 3.47 -23.31 -29.80
C GLY A 320 4.55 -22.24 -29.71
N ASN A 321 4.37 -21.29 -28.79
CA ASN A 321 5.49 -20.67 -28.11
C ASN A 321 5.86 -21.58 -26.94
N ALA A 322 7.16 -21.85 -26.75
CA ALA A 322 7.68 -22.68 -25.68
C ALA A 322 7.30 -22.08 -24.31
N THR A 323 6.15 -22.48 -23.78
CA THR A 323 5.68 -22.13 -22.44
C THR A 323 6.27 -23.14 -21.46
N THR A 324 7.03 -22.64 -20.48
CA THR A 324 7.29 -23.42 -19.26
C THR A 324 5.93 -23.88 -18.72
N PRO A 325 5.71 -25.19 -18.49
CA PRO A 325 4.44 -25.67 -17.97
C PRO A 325 4.09 -24.95 -16.66
N GLY A 326 2.95 -24.25 -16.62
CA GLY A 326 2.50 -23.52 -15.42
C GLY A 326 2.57 -22.00 -15.51
N LEU A 327 3.42 -21.42 -16.37
CA LEU A 327 3.54 -19.96 -16.50
C LEU A 327 2.59 -19.41 -17.57
N ILE A 328 1.60 -18.64 -17.14
CA ILE A 328 0.51 -18.09 -17.95
C ILE A 328 0.73 -16.58 -18.14
N ASP A 329 0.86 -16.14 -19.38
CA ASP A 329 0.90 -14.72 -19.70
C ASP A 329 -0.50 -14.08 -19.59
N LEU A 330 -0.66 -13.14 -18.65
CA LEU A 330 -1.91 -12.44 -18.43
C LEU A 330 -2.16 -11.33 -19.48
N GLY A 331 -1.22 -11.10 -20.41
CA GLY A 331 -1.34 -10.25 -21.58
C GLY A 331 -1.62 -8.78 -21.26
N LEU A 332 -0.80 -8.24 -20.37
CA LEU A 332 -0.72 -6.80 -20.12
C LEU A 332 -0.35 -6.08 -21.43
N LYS A 333 -1.17 -5.11 -21.85
CA LYS A 333 -0.90 -4.36 -23.09
C LYS A 333 0.10 -3.24 -22.85
N LYS A 334 0.76 -2.78 -23.92
CA LYS A 334 1.75 -1.68 -23.87
C LYS A 334 1.21 -0.40 -23.20
N LYS A 335 -0.05 -0.05 -23.44
CA LYS A 335 -0.73 1.12 -22.85
C LYS A 335 -1.23 0.91 -21.40
N GLU A 336 -1.13 -0.30 -20.89
CA GLU A 336 -1.59 -0.70 -19.55
C GLU A 336 -0.39 -0.92 -18.60
N THR A 337 0.79 -0.39 -18.92
CA THR A 337 2.03 -0.69 -18.20
C THR A 337 2.27 0.18 -16.97
N PHE A 338 1.70 1.38 -16.93
CA PHE A 338 1.85 2.30 -15.79
C PHE A 338 1.20 1.71 -14.54
N THR A 339 1.99 1.63 -13.48
CA THR A 339 1.64 0.92 -12.26
C THR A 339 2.09 1.73 -11.05
N LEU A 340 1.12 2.17 -10.27
CA LEU A 340 1.30 2.85 -8.99
C LEU A 340 1.65 1.83 -7.89
N PHE A 341 2.64 2.17 -7.07
CA PHE A 341 2.99 1.43 -5.86
C PHE A 341 2.48 2.18 -4.63
N ASP A 342 1.38 1.69 -4.09
CA ASP A 342 0.53 2.41 -3.13
C ASP A 342 0.28 1.53 -1.90
N THR A 343 0.95 1.81 -0.79
CA THR A 343 0.73 1.07 0.45
C THR A 343 -0.67 1.29 1.02
N GLY A 344 -1.26 2.48 0.86
CA GLY A 344 -2.62 2.81 1.28
C GLY A 344 -3.71 2.16 0.41
N GLY A 345 -3.32 1.57 -0.73
CA GLY A 345 -4.17 0.80 -1.61
C GLY A 345 -4.71 -0.48 -0.96
N VAL A 346 -6.05 -0.59 -0.91
CA VAL A 346 -6.78 -1.66 -0.20
C VAL A 346 -7.04 -2.92 -1.03
N ASP A 347 -6.57 -2.96 -2.28
CA ASP A 347 -6.64 -4.10 -3.18
C ASP A 347 -5.62 -4.01 -4.34
N LEU A 348 -5.47 -5.09 -5.09
CA LEU A 348 -4.69 -5.12 -6.33
C LEU A 348 -5.58 -4.71 -7.50
N GLN A 349 -5.24 -3.62 -8.19
CA GLN A 349 -6.03 -3.11 -9.31
C GLN A 349 -5.31 -3.36 -10.63
N LEU A 350 -5.96 -4.10 -11.53
CA LEU A 350 -5.40 -4.51 -12.82
C LEU A 350 -6.38 -4.29 -13.99
N PRO A 351 -5.91 -4.32 -15.25
CA PRO A 351 -6.77 -4.16 -16.41
C PRO A 351 -7.78 -5.30 -16.53
N ALA A 352 -9.00 -4.99 -16.97
CA ALA A 352 -10.05 -6.01 -17.13
C ALA A 352 -9.62 -7.17 -18.07
N GLY A 353 -8.78 -6.90 -19.07
CA GLY A 353 -8.21 -7.91 -19.96
C GLY A 353 -7.33 -8.94 -19.23
N VAL A 354 -6.48 -8.45 -18.33
CA VAL A 354 -5.63 -9.25 -17.44
C VAL A 354 -6.49 -10.08 -16.48
N LEU A 355 -7.46 -9.45 -15.84
CA LEU A 355 -8.33 -10.11 -14.86
C LEU A 355 -9.20 -11.20 -15.49
N ARG A 356 -9.68 -11.02 -16.72
CA ARG A 356 -10.38 -12.08 -17.46
C ARG A 356 -9.50 -13.31 -17.70
N LYS A 357 -8.19 -13.13 -17.92
CA LYS A 357 -7.25 -14.26 -18.09
C LYS A 357 -6.92 -14.91 -16.75
N MET A 358 -6.71 -14.11 -15.70
CA MET A 358 -6.50 -14.60 -14.34
C MET A 358 -7.71 -15.42 -13.84
N ALA A 359 -8.93 -14.92 -14.03
CA ALA A 359 -10.16 -15.62 -13.70
C ALA A 359 -10.27 -16.99 -14.39
N ARG A 360 -9.94 -17.05 -15.69
CA ARG A 360 -9.90 -18.31 -16.44
C ARG A 360 -8.88 -19.30 -15.89
N ALA A 361 -7.69 -18.83 -15.51
CA ALA A 361 -6.66 -19.70 -14.94
C ALA A 361 -7.03 -20.22 -13.53
N LEU A 362 -7.76 -19.41 -12.76
CA LEU A 362 -8.15 -19.73 -11.39
C LEU A 362 -9.52 -20.43 -11.29
N ASP A 363 -10.20 -20.69 -12.41
CA ASP A 363 -11.60 -21.17 -12.48
C ASP A 363 -12.59 -20.28 -11.69
N ALA A 364 -12.36 -18.97 -11.69
CA ALA A 364 -13.21 -17.98 -11.06
C ALA A 364 -14.04 -17.19 -12.07
N ASN A 365 -15.05 -16.47 -11.57
CA ASN A 365 -15.76 -15.47 -12.35
C ASN A 365 -15.05 -14.10 -12.27
N PHE A 366 -15.32 -13.22 -13.23
CA PHE A 366 -14.86 -11.84 -13.21
C PHE A 366 -15.97 -10.91 -13.68
N SER A 367 -16.13 -9.79 -12.99
CA SER A 367 -16.91 -8.64 -13.47
C SER A 367 -16.07 -7.38 -13.33
N GLU A 368 -16.29 -6.40 -14.21
CA GLU A 368 -15.61 -5.09 -14.10
C GLU A 368 -16.06 -4.32 -12.86
N GLU A 369 -17.26 -4.61 -12.34
CA GLU A 369 -17.85 -3.97 -11.16
C GLU A 369 -17.37 -4.57 -9.83
N ASP A 370 -17.33 -5.91 -9.70
CA ASP A 370 -17.01 -6.59 -8.44
C ASP A 370 -15.59 -7.18 -8.43
N GLY A 371 -14.85 -7.09 -9.54
CA GLY A 371 -13.51 -7.65 -9.66
C GLY A 371 -13.50 -9.17 -9.82
N LEU A 372 -12.46 -9.80 -9.29
CA LEU A 372 -12.30 -11.25 -9.32
C LEU A 372 -13.22 -11.90 -8.27
N GLY A 373 -14.06 -12.85 -8.72
CA GLY A 373 -14.95 -13.62 -7.86
C GLY A 373 -14.19 -14.63 -6.97
N PRO A 374 -14.94 -15.44 -6.18
CA PRO A 374 -14.33 -16.42 -5.29
C PRO A 374 -13.48 -17.44 -6.06
N VAL A 375 -12.35 -17.81 -5.48
CA VAL A 375 -11.40 -18.80 -6.01
C VAL A 375 -11.31 -19.97 -5.05
N GLU A 376 -11.05 -21.20 -5.52
CA GLU A 376 -10.75 -22.30 -4.60
C GLU A 376 -9.48 -21.99 -3.80
N CYS A 377 -9.56 -22.12 -2.46
CA CYS A 377 -8.50 -21.67 -1.57
C CYS A 377 -7.13 -22.31 -1.86
N ASP A 378 -7.10 -23.59 -2.29
CA ASP A 378 -5.87 -24.30 -2.66
C ASP A 378 -5.11 -23.66 -3.84
N LYS A 379 -5.80 -22.84 -4.64
CA LYS A 379 -5.17 -22.09 -5.74
C LYS A 379 -4.57 -20.77 -5.26
N LEU A 380 -5.02 -20.22 -4.13
CA LEU A 380 -4.46 -19.02 -3.50
C LEU A 380 -3.42 -19.41 -2.45
N SER A 381 -2.34 -20.03 -2.91
CA SER A 381 -1.28 -20.58 -2.06
C SER A 381 0.06 -19.89 -2.33
N ALA A 382 1.02 -20.12 -1.43
CA ALA A 382 2.41 -19.67 -1.57
C ALA A 382 3.13 -20.23 -2.83
N ASP A 383 2.64 -21.36 -3.36
CA ASP A 383 3.23 -22.04 -4.51
C ASP A 383 2.80 -21.43 -5.85
N ASN A 384 1.62 -20.78 -5.90
CA ASN A 384 1.15 -20.08 -7.08
C ASN A 384 1.46 -18.59 -6.93
N LYS A 385 1.99 -17.96 -7.99
CA LYS A 385 2.59 -16.63 -7.87
C LYS A 385 2.20 -15.71 -9.01
N LEU A 386 2.06 -14.42 -8.72
CA LEU A 386 2.14 -13.37 -9.73
C LEU A 386 3.61 -12.99 -9.92
N VAL A 387 4.06 -12.99 -11.17
CA VAL A 387 5.40 -12.57 -11.57
C VAL A 387 5.26 -11.25 -12.34
N LEU A 388 5.73 -10.17 -11.73
CA LEU A 388 5.72 -8.81 -12.27
C LEU A 388 7.09 -8.54 -12.91
N GLY A 389 7.09 -8.17 -14.19
CA GLY A 389 8.30 -7.82 -14.92
C GLY A 389 8.46 -6.31 -15.08
N PHE A 390 9.70 -5.82 -14.94
CA PHE A 390 10.08 -4.42 -15.12
C PHE A 390 11.35 -4.34 -15.98
N ASN A 391 11.64 -3.16 -16.52
CA ASN A 391 12.82 -2.92 -17.37
C ASN A 391 12.93 -3.93 -18.54
N ASN A 392 11.81 -4.23 -19.19
CA ASN A 392 11.68 -5.28 -20.21
C ASN A 392 12.04 -6.67 -19.65
N ASP A 393 11.43 -7.04 -18.53
CA ASP A 393 11.62 -8.30 -17.80
C ASP A 393 13.05 -8.58 -17.29
N LYS A 394 13.93 -7.58 -17.28
CA LYS A 394 15.27 -7.68 -16.68
C LYS A 394 15.22 -7.67 -15.15
N VAL A 395 14.23 -6.99 -14.59
CA VAL A 395 13.92 -7.00 -13.17
C VAL A 395 12.60 -7.73 -13.00
N LYS A 396 12.52 -8.64 -12.04
CA LYS A 396 11.30 -9.40 -11.73
C LYS A 396 11.04 -9.35 -10.24
N ALA A 397 9.81 -9.03 -9.89
CA ALA A 397 9.29 -9.18 -8.54
C ALA A 397 8.25 -10.30 -8.54
N THR A 398 8.10 -11.00 -7.42
CA THR A 398 7.17 -12.12 -7.32
C THR A 398 6.43 -12.06 -6.00
N MET A 399 5.10 -12.15 -6.07
CA MET A 399 4.24 -12.28 -4.91
C MET A 399 3.39 -13.54 -5.02
N ALA A 400 3.19 -14.23 -3.91
CA ALA A 400 2.32 -15.39 -3.86
C ALA A 400 0.85 -15.01 -3.92
N LEU A 401 0.01 -15.93 -4.38
CA LEU A 401 -1.44 -15.71 -4.49
C LEU A 401 -2.16 -15.77 -3.14
N ASP A 402 -1.54 -16.29 -2.08
CA ASP A 402 -2.10 -16.19 -0.73
C ASP A 402 -2.13 -14.73 -0.24
N LYS A 403 -1.28 -13.84 -0.78
CA LYS A 403 -1.21 -12.42 -0.38
C LYS A 403 -2.38 -11.56 -0.83
N ILE A 404 -3.16 -12.05 -1.78
CA ILE A 404 -4.39 -11.39 -2.25
C ILE A 404 -5.65 -12.04 -1.67
N ARG A 405 -5.51 -13.03 -0.78
CA ARG A 405 -6.61 -13.69 -0.09
C ARG A 405 -7.10 -12.80 1.06
N VAL A 406 -8.40 -12.52 1.10
CA VAL A 406 -9.03 -11.86 2.24
C VAL A 406 -9.04 -12.82 3.44
N SER A 407 -8.67 -12.34 4.63
CA SER A 407 -8.65 -13.15 5.85
C SER A 407 -10.02 -13.78 6.12
N GLU A 408 -10.02 -14.99 6.69
CA GLU A 408 -11.25 -15.67 7.11
C GLU A 408 -12.05 -14.87 8.16
N ASP A 409 -11.40 -13.96 8.89
CA ASP A 409 -12.03 -13.13 9.93
C ASP A 409 -13.06 -12.14 9.37
N ILE A 410 -12.88 -11.70 8.12
CA ILE A 410 -13.72 -10.69 7.45
C ILE A 410 -14.28 -11.18 6.10
N ALA A 411 -13.94 -12.41 5.69
CA ALA A 411 -14.50 -13.04 4.49
C ALA A 411 -15.87 -13.65 4.78
N ASP A 412 -16.70 -13.82 3.74
CA ASP A 412 -18.01 -14.45 3.85
C ASP A 412 -17.90 -15.89 4.39
N PRO A 413 -18.47 -16.20 5.57
CA PRO A 413 -18.39 -17.52 6.17
C PRO A 413 -19.04 -18.64 5.34
N GLU A 414 -19.94 -18.31 4.40
CA GLU A 414 -20.48 -19.28 3.44
C GLU A 414 -19.44 -19.72 2.41
N LEU A 415 -18.60 -18.79 1.93
CA LEU A 415 -17.51 -19.11 1.00
C LEU A 415 -16.44 -19.95 1.69
N THR A 416 -16.01 -19.52 2.88
CA THR A 416 -14.99 -20.22 3.67
C THR A 416 -15.41 -21.67 3.96
N ARG A 417 -16.66 -21.90 4.37
CA ARG A 417 -17.20 -23.27 4.59
C ARG A 417 -17.28 -24.11 3.33
N ALA A 418 -17.31 -23.49 2.14
CA ALA A 418 -17.31 -24.18 0.86
C ALA A 418 -15.87 -24.44 0.32
N GLY A 419 -14.82 -24.05 1.04
CA GLY A 419 -13.44 -24.12 0.55
C GLY A 419 -13.13 -23.08 -0.53
N LEU A 420 -13.90 -21.99 -0.55
CA LEU A 420 -13.72 -20.86 -1.45
C LEU A 420 -13.16 -19.67 -0.67
N CYS A 421 -12.30 -18.93 -1.34
CA CYS A 421 -11.60 -17.79 -0.80
C CYS A 421 -11.97 -16.54 -1.58
N GLU A 422 -12.20 -15.47 -0.83
CA GLU A 422 -12.37 -14.13 -1.38
C GLU A 422 -11.02 -13.52 -1.78
N VAL A 423 -11.00 -12.73 -2.86
CA VAL A 423 -9.76 -12.22 -3.46
C VAL A 423 -9.79 -10.70 -3.63
N GLY A 424 -8.79 -10.00 -3.10
CA GLY A 424 -8.61 -8.55 -3.23
C GLY A 424 -8.04 -8.12 -4.56
N VAL A 425 -8.80 -8.32 -5.62
CA VAL A 425 -8.41 -7.92 -6.96
C VAL A 425 -9.58 -7.28 -7.69
N SER A 426 -9.43 -6.03 -8.12
CA SER A 426 -10.45 -5.26 -8.84
C SER A 426 -9.93 -4.70 -10.15
N ALA A 427 -10.87 -4.29 -11.02
CA ALA A 427 -10.53 -3.72 -12.31
C ALA A 427 -10.19 -2.23 -12.17
N VAL A 428 -9.14 -1.78 -12.86
CA VAL A 428 -8.82 -0.35 -12.99
C VAL A 428 -9.88 0.37 -13.82
N ASP A 429 -10.03 1.68 -13.59
CA ASP A 429 -10.83 2.54 -14.48
C ASP A 429 -10.19 2.57 -15.89
N PRO A 430 -10.93 2.19 -16.95
CA PRO A 430 -10.41 2.14 -18.31
C PRO A 430 -10.02 3.52 -18.87
N SER A 431 -10.48 4.61 -18.26
CA SER A 431 -10.12 5.98 -18.66
C SER A 431 -8.72 6.39 -18.20
N THR A 432 -8.23 5.82 -17.08
CA THR A 432 -6.89 6.11 -16.57
C THR A 432 -5.89 5.01 -16.93
N ASN A 433 -6.33 3.75 -17.05
CA ASN A 433 -5.47 2.58 -17.26
C ASN A 433 -4.27 2.50 -16.30
N LEU A 434 -4.39 3.10 -15.11
CA LEU A 434 -3.35 3.09 -14.10
C LEU A 434 -3.56 1.88 -13.19
N ASN A 435 -2.65 0.91 -13.25
CA ASN A 435 -2.64 -0.20 -12.31
C ASN A 435 -2.26 0.31 -10.91
N SER A 436 -2.75 -0.36 -9.87
CA SER A 436 -2.33 -0.09 -8.50
C SER A 436 -1.93 -1.37 -7.79
N ILE A 437 -0.72 -1.37 -7.22
CA ILE A 437 -0.15 -2.48 -6.46
C ILE A 437 -0.18 -2.08 -4.98
N GLY A 438 -1.09 -2.73 -4.25
CA GLY A 438 -1.36 -2.47 -2.84
C GLY A 438 -0.48 -3.26 -1.85
N PHE A 439 -0.88 -3.15 -0.58
CA PHE A 439 -0.28 -3.79 0.61
C PHE A 439 0.30 -5.20 0.38
N GLY A 440 -0.45 -6.09 -0.27
CA GLY A 440 -0.06 -7.50 -0.45
C GLY A 440 1.30 -7.67 -1.14
N PHE A 441 1.67 -6.80 -2.08
CA PHE A 441 2.98 -6.87 -2.75
C PHE A 441 4.13 -6.63 -1.78
N PHE A 442 3.97 -5.65 -0.90
CA PHE A 442 4.99 -5.26 0.08
C PHE A 442 5.20 -6.33 1.17
N THR A 443 4.35 -7.36 1.23
CA THR A 443 4.56 -8.51 2.14
C THR A 443 5.58 -9.52 1.62
N ASP A 444 5.71 -9.67 0.30
CA ASP A 444 6.65 -10.59 -0.34
C ASP A 444 7.85 -9.87 -0.97
N VAL A 445 7.72 -8.57 -1.26
CA VAL A 445 8.75 -7.78 -1.94
C VAL A 445 9.18 -6.62 -1.07
N TYR A 446 10.43 -6.70 -0.61
CA TYR A 446 11.09 -5.61 0.07
C TYR A 446 11.32 -4.48 -0.93
N THR A 447 10.79 -3.29 -0.61
CA THR A 447 10.74 -2.18 -1.55
C THR A 447 11.41 -0.96 -0.97
N VAL A 448 12.34 -0.35 -1.71
CA VAL A 448 12.92 0.96 -1.37
C VAL A 448 12.30 2.02 -2.26
N PHE A 449 11.79 3.07 -1.65
CA PHE A 449 11.38 4.31 -2.31
C PHE A 449 12.54 5.30 -2.20
N ASP A 450 13.15 5.63 -3.33
CA ASP A 450 14.33 6.48 -3.42
C ASP A 450 13.98 7.72 -4.25
N LEU A 451 13.62 8.80 -3.55
CA LEU A 451 13.26 10.08 -4.15
C LEU A 451 14.50 10.90 -4.57
N GLU A 452 15.68 10.60 -4.04
CA GLU A 452 16.94 11.23 -4.47
C GLU A 452 17.26 10.86 -5.93
N SER A 453 17.11 9.57 -6.26
CA SER A 453 17.42 9.05 -7.59
C SER A 453 16.19 8.74 -8.44
N ASN A 454 14.99 9.09 -7.95
CA ASN A 454 13.68 8.89 -8.58
C ASN A 454 13.48 7.46 -9.05
N SER A 455 13.60 6.51 -8.12
CA SER A 455 13.47 5.09 -8.40
C SER A 455 12.85 4.28 -7.28
N LEU A 456 12.25 3.16 -7.65
CA LEU A 456 11.93 2.07 -6.74
C LEU A 456 13.01 1.00 -6.82
N TRP A 457 13.26 0.31 -5.73
CA TRP A 457 14.16 -0.84 -5.71
C TRP A 457 13.46 -2.05 -5.12
N PHE A 458 13.60 -3.19 -5.79
CA PHE A 458 12.93 -4.42 -5.38
C PHE A 458 13.91 -5.53 -5.03
N ALA A 459 13.62 -6.27 -3.97
CA ALA A 459 14.22 -7.56 -3.65
C ALA A 459 13.18 -8.47 -2.98
N GLN A 460 13.37 -9.78 -3.01
CA GLN A 460 12.44 -10.70 -2.35
C GLN A 460 12.59 -10.58 -0.83
N ALA A 461 11.50 -10.26 -0.14
CA ALA A 461 11.46 -10.19 1.31
C ALA A 461 11.77 -11.55 1.95
N LYS A 462 12.35 -11.52 3.16
CA LYS A 462 12.64 -12.71 3.95
C LYS A 462 12.59 -12.37 5.45
N GLY A 463 12.42 -13.40 6.26
CA GLY A 463 12.44 -13.27 7.72
C GLY A 463 11.16 -12.61 8.26
N ASP A 464 11.20 -12.27 9.55
CA ASP A 464 10.08 -11.63 10.24
C ASP A 464 10.10 -10.10 10.01
N PRO A 465 9.08 -9.52 9.36
CA PRO A 465 8.96 -8.08 9.14
C PRO A 465 8.87 -7.27 10.43
N SER A 466 8.41 -7.85 11.54
CA SER A 466 8.23 -7.16 12.82
C SER A 466 9.50 -7.10 13.67
N ALA A 467 10.48 -7.97 13.40
CA ALA A 467 11.67 -8.04 14.22
C ALA A 467 12.50 -6.74 14.11
N PRO A 468 13.12 -6.28 15.22
CA PRO A 468 13.99 -5.11 15.20
C PRO A 468 15.06 -5.18 14.11
N GLY A 469 15.46 -4.02 13.61
CA GLY A 469 16.50 -3.86 12.60
C GLY A 469 17.79 -4.59 13.00
N ALA A 470 18.22 -5.56 12.20
CA ALA A 470 19.38 -6.39 12.53
C ALA A 470 20.62 -6.07 11.68
N GLN A 471 20.43 -5.61 10.45
CA GLN A 471 21.50 -5.22 9.52
C GLN A 471 21.10 -3.91 8.81
N LEU A 472 20.95 -2.87 9.61
CA LEU A 472 20.61 -1.53 9.11
C LEU A 472 21.75 -1.01 8.21
N GLU A 473 21.39 -0.26 7.18
CA GLU A 473 22.32 0.45 6.29
C GLU A 473 21.66 1.76 5.86
N GLU A 474 22.39 2.87 5.93
CA GLU A 474 21.93 4.12 5.31
C GLU A 474 21.80 3.92 3.80
N PHE A 475 20.71 4.42 3.23
CA PHE A 475 20.49 4.41 1.80
C PHE A 475 20.66 5.85 1.29
N PRO A 476 21.55 6.07 0.31
CA PRO A 476 21.95 7.41 -0.10
C PRO A 476 20.81 8.25 -0.66
#